data_AF-A0A2A4QFN4-F1
#
_entry.id   AF-A0A2A4QFN4-F1
#
_cell.length_a   1.000
_cell.length_b   1.000
_cell.length_c   1.000
_cell.angle_alpha   90.00
_cell.angle_beta   90.00
_cell.angle_gamma   90.00
#
_symmetry.space_group_name_H-M   'P 1'
#
loop_
_entity.id
_entity.type
_entity.pdbx_description
1 polymer ?
#
loop_
_entity_poly.entity_id
_entity_poly.type
_entity_poly.pdbx_seq_one_letter_code
_entity_poly.pdbx_strand_id
1 'polypeptide(L)'
;MTTQVSDFIGSPVEVNIPLQPYDYDDRFTQDSYTIINARIGLENHNDNWQVYLWVRNLTDEYFVSSVVKNNEMIAAYSGMTRTFGLTFEYSVF
;
A
#
# COMPACT_ATOMS: atom_id res chain seq x y z
N MET A 1 12.26 28.85 -45.20
CA MET A 1 12.22 30.23 -44.66
C MET A 1 11.26 30.22 -43.49
N THR A 2 11.75 30.40 -42.27
CA THR A 2 10.93 30.52 -41.06
C THR A 2 10.59 31.99 -40.85
N THR A 3 9.31 32.36 -40.99
CA THR A 3 8.83 33.73 -40.76
C THR A 3 8.91 34.03 -39.27
N GLN A 4 9.78 34.98 -38.88
CA GLN A 4 9.76 35.53 -37.53
C GLN A 4 8.47 36.33 -37.34
N VAL A 5 7.71 36.00 -36.30
CA VAL A 5 6.56 36.79 -35.87
C VAL A 5 7.10 38.03 -35.15
N SER A 6 6.89 39.21 -35.74
CA SER A 6 7.45 40.50 -35.31
C SER A 6 6.72 41.15 -34.12
N ASP A 7 5.60 40.59 -33.66
CA ASP A 7 4.65 41.29 -32.79
C ASP A 7 4.81 40.96 -31.30
N PHE A 8 5.95 40.39 -30.90
CA PHE A 8 6.27 40.22 -29.48
C PHE A 8 6.88 41.53 -28.93
N ILE A 9 6.04 42.34 -28.30
CA ILE A 9 6.38 43.65 -27.71
C ILE A 9 6.86 43.58 -26.24
N GLY A 10 6.94 42.38 -25.66
CA GLY A 10 7.50 42.16 -24.32
C GLY A 10 8.98 41.81 -24.36
N SER A 11 9.74 42.18 -23.32
CA SER A 11 11.01 41.49 -23.06
C SER A 11 10.70 40.07 -22.58
N PRO A 12 11.41 39.03 -23.03
CA PRO A 12 11.32 37.73 -22.38
C PRO A 12 11.67 37.91 -20.89
N VAL A 13 10.76 37.48 -20.02
CA VAL A 13 10.97 37.47 -18.57
C VAL A 13 11.39 36.04 -18.22
N GLU A 14 12.59 35.89 -17.67
CA GLU A 14 13.02 34.63 -17.11
C GLU A 14 12.17 34.33 -15.86
N VAL A 15 11.32 33.32 -15.95
CA VAL A 15 10.55 32.82 -14.82
C VAL A 15 11.47 31.89 -14.02
N ASN A 16 12.08 32.42 -12.96
CA ASN A 16 12.79 31.59 -11.99
C ASN A 16 11.76 30.89 -11.09
N ILE A 17 11.53 29.59 -11.32
CA ILE A 17 10.72 28.76 -10.44
C ILE A 17 11.66 28.15 -9.41
N PRO A 18 11.67 28.63 -8.15
CA PRO A 18 12.51 28.03 -7.12
C PRO A 18 12.08 26.58 -6.88
N LEU A 19 13.03 25.73 -6.49
CA LEU A 19 12.70 24.38 -6.00
C LEU A 19 11.79 24.54 -4.79
N GLN A 20 10.53 24.12 -4.92
CA GLN A 20 9.59 24.08 -3.82
C GLN A 20 9.76 22.76 -3.09
N PRO A 21 9.75 22.74 -1.74
CA PRO A 21 9.61 21.50 -1.00
C PRO A 21 8.36 20.77 -1.48
N TYR A 22 8.44 19.45 -1.65
CA TYR A 22 7.27 18.67 -1.98
C TYR A 22 6.33 18.67 -0.77
N ASP A 23 5.16 19.30 -0.92
CA ASP A 23 4.10 19.23 0.07
C ASP A 23 3.34 17.92 -0.15
N TYR A 24 3.39 17.04 0.85
CA TYR A 24 2.72 15.75 0.75
C TYR A 24 1.21 15.99 0.87
N ASP A 25 0.46 15.45 -0.08
CA ASP A 25 -1.01 15.44 0.03
C ASP A 25 -1.40 14.38 1.06
N ASP A 26 -1.89 14.83 2.22
CA ASP A 26 -2.25 13.99 3.36
C ASP A 26 -3.16 12.80 2.99
N ARG A 27 -3.97 12.94 1.94
CA ARG A 27 -4.87 11.87 1.44
C ARG A 27 -4.13 10.66 0.87
N PHE A 28 -2.84 10.80 0.59
CA PHE A 28 -1.95 9.75 0.09
C PHE A 28 -0.87 9.37 1.11
N THR A 29 -0.98 9.90 2.33
CA THR A 29 -0.10 9.56 3.44
C THR A 29 -0.85 8.72 4.47
N GLN A 30 -0.12 7.90 5.22
CA GLN A 30 -0.63 7.21 6.40
C GLN A 30 0.50 7.04 7.38
N ASP A 31 0.16 6.90 8.66
CA ASP A 31 1.14 6.62 9.69
C ASP A 31 1.84 5.27 9.45
N SER A 32 3.06 5.17 9.94
CA SER A 32 3.78 3.90 9.90
C SER A 32 3.08 2.90 10.81
N TYR A 33 2.79 1.72 10.27
CA TYR A 33 2.10 0.64 10.97
C TYR A 33 2.94 -0.63 10.97
N THR A 34 2.63 -1.55 11.88
CA THR A 34 3.28 -2.87 11.97
C THR A 34 2.22 -3.96 12.03
N ILE A 35 2.31 -4.93 11.13
CA ILE A 35 1.41 -6.09 11.11
C ILE A 35 2.13 -7.30 11.68
N ILE A 36 1.57 -7.87 12.75
CA ILE A 36 2.07 -9.08 13.38
C ILE A 36 1.17 -10.25 12.99
N ASN A 37 1.76 -11.34 12.50
CA ASN A 37 1.05 -12.59 12.22
C ASN A 37 1.58 -13.69 13.13
N ALA A 38 0.72 -14.64 13.49
CA ALA A 38 1.10 -15.76 14.35
C ALA A 38 0.52 -17.07 13.82
N ARG A 39 1.26 -18.17 14.02
CA ARG A 39 0.82 -19.53 13.73
C ARG A 39 1.34 -20.45 14.82
N ILE A 40 0.47 -21.31 15.34
CA ILE A 40 0.82 -22.40 16.24
C ILE A 40 0.40 -23.72 15.59
N GLY A 41 1.25 -24.72 15.71
CA GLY A 41 1.05 -26.04 15.10
C GLY A 41 1.16 -27.16 16.11
N LEU A 42 0.40 -28.22 15.87
CA LEU A 42 0.54 -29.52 16.50
C LEU A 42 0.77 -30.54 15.40
N GLU A 43 1.83 -31.33 15.53
CA GLU A 43 2.17 -32.40 14.60
C GLU A 43 2.25 -33.73 15.33
N ASN A 44 1.88 -34.81 14.64
CA ASN A 44 2.09 -36.15 15.13
C ASN A 44 3.58 -36.53 15.00
N HIS A 45 4.12 -37.29 15.94
CA HIS A 45 5.51 -37.75 15.92
C HIS A 45 5.89 -38.54 14.66
N ASN A 46 4.90 -39.20 14.04
CA ASN A 46 5.07 -39.96 12.82
C ASN A 46 4.72 -39.15 11.55
N ASP A 47 4.53 -37.82 11.67
CA ASP A 47 4.19 -36.87 10.60
C ASP A 47 2.95 -37.22 9.75
N ASN A 48 2.10 -38.14 10.21
CA ASN A 48 0.91 -38.54 9.45
C ASN A 48 -0.14 -37.43 9.36
N TRP A 49 -0.20 -36.55 10.36
CA TRP A 49 -1.15 -35.44 10.40
C TRP A 49 -0.57 -34.24 11.13
N GLN A 50 -1.02 -33.05 10.72
CA GLN A 50 -0.64 -31.77 11.30
C GLN A 50 -1.86 -30.85 11.39
N VAL A 51 -1.98 -30.12 12.49
CA VAL A 51 -3.03 -29.12 12.72
C VAL A 51 -2.37 -27.79 13.00
N TYR A 52 -2.80 -26.74 12.32
CA TYR A 52 -2.30 -25.39 12.54
C TYR A 52 -3.43 -24.42 12.80
N LEU A 53 -3.31 -23.63 13.86
CA LEU A 53 -4.11 -22.44 14.09
C LEU A 53 -3.28 -21.23 13.71
N TRP A 54 -3.82 -20.35 12.87
CA TRP A 54 -3.13 -19.14 12.45
C TRP A 54 -4.01 -17.91 12.57
N VAL A 55 -3.34 -16.78 12.80
CA VAL A 55 -3.94 -15.44 12.86
C VAL A 55 -3.11 -14.50 12.01
N ARG A 56 -3.78 -13.79 11.11
CA ARG A 56 -3.24 -12.67 10.36
C ARG A 56 -3.73 -11.37 10.99
N ASN A 57 -2.83 -10.39 11.11
CA ASN A 57 -3.11 -9.13 11.78
C ASN A 57 -3.56 -9.34 13.23
N LEU A 58 -2.69 -9.96 14.03
CA LEU A 58 -2.95 -10.35 15.42
C LEU A 58 -3.31 -9.17 16.33
N THR A 59 -2.80 -7.97 16.04
CA THR A 59 -3.08 -6.73 16.79
C THR A 59 -4.35 -6.03 16.32
N ASP A 60 -4.99 -6.47 15.23
CA ASP A 60 -6.09 -5.77 14.55
C ASP A 60 -5.75 -4.33 14.15
N GLU A 61 -4.57 -4.17 13.55
CA GLU A 61 -4.11 -2.89 13.02
C GLU A 61 -4.88 -2.54 11.75
N TYR A 62 -5.45 -1.33 11.70
CA TYR A 62 -6.10 -0.81 10.51
C TYR A 62 -5.09 -0.09 9.62
N PHE A 63 -5.06 -0.42 8.34
CA PHE A 63 -4.19 0.25 7.37
C PHE A 63 -4.87 0.36 6.00
N VAL A 64 -4.41 1.32 5.19
CA VAL A 64 -4.81 1.44 3.79
C VAL A 64 -3.76 0.76 2.93
N SER A 65 -4.17 -0.25 2.18
CA SER A 65 -3.27 -1.06 1.35
C SER A 65 -2.89 -0.36 0.05
N SER A 66 -3.80 0.44 -0.51
CA SER A 66 -3.60 1.17 -1.76
C SER A 66 -4.55 2.34 -1.84
N VAL A 67 -4.07 3.46 -2.38
CA VAL A 67 -4.88 4.62 -2.74
C VAL A 67 -4.77 4.82 -4.25
N VAL A 68 -5.90 4.93 -4.93
CA VAL A 68 -5.96 5.17 -6.37
C VAL A 68 -6.62 6.52 -6.61
N LYS A 69 -5.95 7.38 -7.37
CA LYS A 69 -6.49 8.64 -7.85
C LYS A 69 -6.91 8.49 -9.31
N ASN A 70 -8.15 8.87 -9.60
CA ASN A 70 -8.64 9.15 -10.95
C ASN A 70 -8.90 10.67 -11.09
N ASN A 71 -9.28 11.13 -12.28
CA ASN A 71 -9.46 12.54 -12.62
C ASN A 71 -10.38 13.31 -11.65
N GLU A 72 -11.41 12.63 -11.11
CA GLU A 72 -12.44 13.25 -10.26
C GLU A 72 -12.61 12.56 -8.89
N MET A 73 -11.91 11.45 -8.65
CA MET A 73 -12.13 10.62 -7.46
C MET A 73 -10.82 10.12 -6.88
N ILE A 74 -10.75 10.07 -5.55
CA ILE A 74 -9.73 9.35 -4.81
C ILE A 74 -10.43 8.21 -4.08
N ALA A 75 -9.96 6.98 -4.29
CA ALA A 75 -10.45 5.80 -3.59
C ALA A 75 -9.31 5.17 -2.76
N ALA A 76 -9.60 4.86 -1.51
CA ALA A 76 -8.70 4.16 -0.61
C ALA A 76 -9.23 2.74 -0.37
N TYR A 77 -8.36 1.74 -0.52
CA TYR A 77 -8.68 0.34 -0.29
C TYR A 77 -8.09 -0.11 1.04
N SER A 78 -8.97 -0.32 2.03
CA SER A 78 -8.58 -0.83 3.34
C SER A 78 -7.94 -2.22 3.22
N GLY A 79 -6.89 -2.45 4.01
CA GLY A 79 -6.29 -3.75 4.18
C GLY A 79 -7.21 -4.73 4.90
N MET A 80 -6.80 -5.99 4.94
CA MET A 80 -7.55 -7.03 5.65
C MET A 80 -7.41 -6.85 7.18
N THR A 81 -8.55 -6.74 7.87
CA THR A 81 -8.66 -6.76 9.33
C THR A 81 -8.23 -8.13 9.91
N ARG A 82 -8.17 -8.25 11.24
CA ARG A 82 -7.80 -9.50 11.92
C ARG A 82 -8.56 -10.70 11.35
N THR A 83 -7.81 -11.66 10.84
CA THR A 83 -8.36 -12.88 10.23
C THR A 83 -7.73 -14.10 10.88
N PHE A 84 -8.56 -15.08 11.25
CA PHE A 84 -8.12 -16.34 11.83
C PHE A 84 -8.44 -17.49 10.90
N GLY A 85 -7.70 -18.58 11.02
CA GLY A 85 -8.01 -19.81 10.31
C GLY A 85 -7.34 -21.02 10.92
N LEU A 86 -7.83 -22.17 10.48
CA LEU A 86 -7.35 -23.47 10.90
C LEU A 86 -6.98 -24.26 9.64
N THR A 87 -5.80 -24.87 9.65
CA THR A 87 -5.32 -25.74 8.59
C THR A 87 -5.16 -27.14 9.16
N PHE A 88 -5.70 -28.13 8.46
CA PHE A 88 -5.49 -29.54 8.75
C PHE A 88 -4.80 -30.19 7.56
N GLU A 89 -3.69 -30.87 7.81
CA GLU A 89 -2.89 -31.55 6.79
C GLU A 89 -2.79 -33.02 7.16
N TYR A 90 -2.97 -33.90 6.17
CA TYR A 90 -2.93 -35.35 6.34
C TYR A 90 -2.16 -35.97 5.17
N SER A 91 -1.13 -36.76 5.49
CA SER A 91 -0.23 -37.39 4.51
C SER A 91 -0.58 -38.88 4.38
N VAL A 92 -0.89 -39.32 3.15
CA VAL A 92 -1.43 -40.67 2.87
C VAL A 92 -0.45 -41.60 2.16
N PHE A 93 0.72 -41.13 1.73
CA PHE A 93 1.69 -41.93 0.97
C PHE A 93 3.13 -41.50 1.26
#